data_AF-A0A6J5FWC3-F1
#
_entry.id   AF-A0A6J5FWC3-F1
#
_cell.length_a   1.000
_cell.length_b   1.000
_cell.length_c   1.000
_cell.angle_alpha   90.00
_cell.angle_beta   90.00
_cell.angle_gamma   90.00
#
_symmetry.space_group_name_H-M   'P 1'
#
loop_
_entity.id
_entity.type
_entity.pdbx_description
1 polymer ?
#
loop_
_entity_poly.entity_id
_entity_poly.type
_entity_poly.pdbx_seq_one_letter_code
_entity_poly.pdbx_strand_id
1 'polypeptide(L)' 'MLVNNAGYGLFGAIEEGVPDQYRPMFEVNVFGLIEVTRPALPVLRERRGESIVNLSSTFGIAGAGGSG' A
#
# COMPACT_ATOMS: atom_id res chain seq x y z
N MET A 1 1.96 -4.18 17.47
CA MET A 1 2.29 -4.52 16.06
C MET A 1 1.44 -3.62 15.19
N LEU A 2 2.01 -3.08 14.12
CA LEU A 2 1.28 -2.35 13.09
C LEU A 2 1.16 -3.23 11.85
N VAL A 3 -0.04 -3.37 11.30
CA VAL A 3 -0.28 -4.10 10.06
C VAL A 3 -0.88 -3.15 9.03
N ASN A 4 -0.09 -2.80 8.02
CA ASN A 4 -0.56 -2.03 6.87
C ASN A 4 -1.18 -2.99 5.85
N ASN A 5 -2.48 -3.26 6.03
CA ASN A 5 -3.26 -4.16 5.17
C ASN A 5 -4.20 -3.40 4.21
N ALA A 6 -4.59 -2.16 4.55
CA ALA A 6 -5.49 -1.39 3.72
C ALA A 6 -4.87 -1.17 2.34
N GLY A 7 -5.56 -1.66 1.31
CA GLY A 7 -5.15 -1.51 -0.06
C GLY A 7 -6.10 -2.21 -1.02
N TYR A 8 -6.06 -1.81 -2.28
CA TYR A 8 -6.84 -2.42 -3.35
C TYR A 8 -6.09 -2.34 -4.68
N GLY A 9 -6.49 -3.17 -5.63
CA GLY A 9 -5.94 -3.15 -6.99
C GLY A 9 -6.91 -2.52 -7.96
N LEU A 10 -6.37 -1.95 -9.03
CA LEU A 10 -7.09 -1.64 -10.25
C LEU A 10 -6.66 -2.66 -11.30
N PHE A 11 -7.63 -3.25 -12.00
CA PHE A 11 -7.39 -4.18 -13.09
C PHE A 11 -8.02 -3.63 -14.37
N GLY A 12 -7.28 -3.69 -15.46
CA GLY A 12 -7.67 -3.11 -16.75
C GLY A 12 -6.44 -2.94 -17.63
N ALA A 13 -6.66 -2.55 -18.89
CA ALA A 13 -5.56 -2.06 -19.71
C ALA A 13 -5.23 -0.60 -19.34
N ILE A 14 -3.98 -0.21 -19.51
CA ILE A 14 -3.50 1.11 -19.07
C ILE A 14 -4.22 2.26 -19.79
N GLU A 15 -4.64 2.03 -21.04
CA GLU A 15 -5.43 2.99 -21.83
C GLU A 15 -6.89 3.13 -21.37
N GLU A 16 -7.40 2.17 -20.59
CA GLU A 16 -8.75 2.18 -20.03
C GLU A 16 -8.80 2.90 -18.66
N GLY A 17 -7.65 3.00 -17.98
CA GLY A 17 -7.54 3.62 -16.66
C GLY A 17 -7.59 5.14 -16.71
N VAL A 18 -8.52 5.75 -15.94
CA VAL A 18 -8.55 7.21 -15.77
C VAL A 18 -7.88 7.65 -14.45
N PRO A 19 -7.32 8.88 -14.37
CA PRO A 19 -6.66 9.38 -13.17
C PRO A 19 -7.46 9.23 -11.88
N ASP A 20 -8.77 9.42 -11.97
CA ASP A 20 -9.68 9.34 -10.82
C ASP A 20 -9.87 7.91 -10.30
N GLN A 21 -9.41 6.89 -11.03
CA GLN A 21 -9.41 5.49 -10.60
C GLN A 21 -8.06 5.07 -10.03
N TYR A 22 -6.95 5.36 -10.73
CA TYR A 22 -5.64 4.89 -10.29
C TYR A 22 -5.00 5.79 -9.22
N ARG A 23 -5.25 7.11 -9.21
CA ARG A 23 -4.64 7.99 -8.19
C ARG A 23 -5.12 7.65 -6.78
N PRO A 24 -6.43 7.46 -6.53
CA PRO A 24 -6.88 7.07 -5.19
C PRO A 24 -6.29 5.72 -4.73
N MET A 25 -5.91 4.83 -5.66
CA MET A 25 -5.24 3.58 -5.31
C MET A 25 -3.86 3.84 -4.70
N PHE A 26 -3.09 4.77 -5.27
CA PHE A 26 -1.80 5.19 -4.70
C PHE A 26 -1.98 5.96 -3.39
N GLU A 27 -3.03 6.79 -3.27
CA GLU A 27 -3.38 7.45 -2.01
C GLU A 27 -3.59 6.45 -0.87
N VAL A 28 -4.16 5.26 -1.13
CA VAL A 28 -4.33 4.23 -0.11
C VAL A 28 -3.07 3.36 0.05
N ASN A 29 -2.61 2.75 -1.04
CA ASN A 29 -1.59 1.69 -1.00
C ASN A 29 -0.18 2.21 -0.67
N VAL A 30 0.10 3.49 -0.99
CA VAL A 30 1.44 4.07 -0.84
C VAL A 30 1.41 5.20 0.18
N PHE A 31 0.66 6.26 -0.08
CA PHE A 31 0.68 7.45 0.77
C PHE A 31 0.00 7.18 2.12
N GLY A 32 -1.18 6.57 2.12
CA GLY A 32 -1.90 6.19 3.33
C GLY A 32 -1.10 5.27 4.24
N LEU A 33 -0.38 4.30 3.68
CA LEU A 33 0.56 3.46 4.43
C LEU A 33 1.63 4.29 5.14
N ILE A 34 2.23 5.27 4.46
CA ILE A 34 3.24 6.17 5.04
C ILE A 34 2.62 7.03 6.14
N GLU A 35 1.44 7.60 5.90
CA GLU A 35 0.74 8.48 6.83
C GLU A 35 0.28 7.75 8.11
N VAL A 36 0.04 6.44 8.04
CA VAL A 36 -0.20 5.61 9.24
C VAL A 36 1.11 5.24 9.94
N THR A 37 2.12 4.85 9.17
CA THR A 37 3.36 4.31 9.73
C THR A 37 4.19 5.38 10.43
N ARG A 38 4.37 6.55 9.81
CA ARG A 38 5.21 7.63 10.33
C ARG A 38 4.83 8.04 11.77
N PRO A 39 3.57 8.36 12.09
CA PRO A 39 3.19 8.74 13.46
C PRO A 39 3.21 7.56 14.44
N ALA A 40 3.12 6.31 13.97
CA ALA A 40 3.21 5.12 14.83
C ALA A 40 4.65 4.79 15.27
N LEU A 41 5.66 5.19 14.47
CA LEU A 41 7.07 4.84 14.72
C LEU A 41 7.61 5.20 16.11
N PRO A 42 7.33 6.39 16.70
CA PRO A 42 7.83 6.71 18.04
C PRO A 42 7.34 5.71 19.09
N VAL A 43 6.04 5.40 19.10
CA VAL A 43 5.43 4.47 20.07
C VAL A 43 5.94 3.04 19.87
N LEU A 44 6.10 2.61 18.62
CA LEU A 44 6.61 1.27 18.31
C LEU A 44 8.08 1.10 18.72
N ARG A 45 8.89 2.17 18.70
CA ARG A 45 10.31 2.13 19.09
C ARG A 45 10.51 2.04 20.60
N GLU A 46 9.60 2.57 21.39
CA GLU A 46 9.65 2.52 22.86
C GLU A 46 9.35 1.13 23.42
N ARG A 47 8.62 0.30 22.65
CA ARG A 47 8.18 -1.03 23.06
C ARG A 47 9.06 -2.12 22.44
N ARG A 48 9.58 -3.02 23.26
CA ARG A 48 10.33 -4.19 22.77
C ARG A 48 9.38 -5.23 22.16
N GLY A 49 9.78 -5.82 21.03
CA GLY A 49 9.03 -6.89 20.36
C GLY A 49 7.93 -6.40 19.43
N GLU A 50 7.80 -5.09 19.20
CA GLU A 50 6.89 -4.56 18.20
C GLU A 50 7.41 -4.80 16.77
N SER A 51 6.49 -5.00 15.83
CA SER A 51 6.77 -5.21 14.42
C SER A 51 5.82 -4.39 13.53
N ILE A 52 6.29 -4.09 12.32
CA ILE A 52 5.50 -3.50 11.24
C ILE A 52 5.42 -4.53 10.13
N VAL A 53 4.21 -4.87 9.71
CA VAL A 53 3.94 -5.79 8.60
C VAL A 53 3.23 -5.03 7.50
N ASN A 54 3.83 -4.98 6.32
CA ASN A 54 3.22 -4.38 5.13
C ASN A 54 2.73 -5.50 4.22
N LEU A 55 1.45 -5.48 3.87
CA LEU A 55 0.92 -6.44 2.91
C LEU A 55 1.22 -5.95 1.49
N SER A 56 1.96 -6.76 0.73
CA SER A 56 2.28 -6.54 -0.68
C SER A 56 1.63 -7.64 -1.53
N SER A 57 1.96 -7.67 -2.81
CA SER A 57 1.48 -8.66 -3.78
C SER A 57 2.62 -9.16 -4.67
N THR A 58 2.45 -10.34 -5.27
CA THR A 58 3.33 -10.82 -6.34
C THR A 58 3.38 -9.84 -7.51
N PHE A 59 2.30 -9.10 -7.78
CA PHE A 59 2.27 -8.05 -8.80
C PHE A 59 3.19 -6.85 -8.50
N GLY A 60 3.55 -6.64 -7.23
CA GLY A 60 4.57 -5.64 -6.84
C GLY A 60 6.01 -6.11 -7.08
N ILE A 61 6.21 -7.41 -7.34
CA ILE A 61 7.52 -8.01 -7.66
C ILE A 61 7.65 -8.25 -9.16
N ALA A 62 6.60 -8.77 -9.79
CA ALA A 62 6.53 -9.08 -11.20
C ALA A 62 5.19 -8.60 -11.76
N GLY A 63 5.24 -7.67 -12.72
CA GLY A 63 4.03 -7.17 -13.38
C GLY A 63 3.30 -8.27 -14.14
N ALA A 64 1.98 -8.14 -14.24
CA ALA A 64 1.14 -9.02 -15.03
C ALA A 64 0.28 -8.19 -15.99
N GLY A 65 -0.08 -8.76 -17.15
CA GLY A 65 -1.02 -8.13 -18.05
C GLY A 65 -2.36 -7.87 -17.34
N GLY A 66 -2.90 -6.67 -17.51
CA GLY A 66 -4.15 -6.26 -16.87
C GLY A 66 -4.00 -5.75 -15.43
N SER A 67 -2.79 -5.64 -14.89
CA SER A 67 -2.52 -5.09 -13.54
C SER A 67 -1.99 -3.65 -13.56
N GLY A 68 -2.38 -2.88 -14.59
CA GLY A 68 -1.97 -1.48 -14.78
C GLY A 68 -2.97 -0.76 -15.65
#